data_AF-A0A968FSC3-F1
#
_entry.id   AF-A0A968FSC3-F1
#
_cell.length_a   1.000
_cell.length_b   1.000
_cell.length_c   1.000
_cell.angle_alpha   90.00
_cell.angle_beta   90.00
_cell.angle_gamma   90.00
#
_symmetry.space_group_name_H-M   'P 1'
#
loop_
_entity.id
_entity.type
_entity.pdbx_description
1 polymer ?
#
loop_
_entity_poly.entity_id
_entity_poly.type
_entity_poly.pdbx_seq_one_letter_code
_entity_poly.pdbx_strand_id
1 'polypeptide(L)'
;MSEHITTSEFKAKIILDEANLAFYETTQRKDEPGSRELQSSGWEEGKMEGEFDEEDYERILALQLEAANICDTNPELEQKTEELFQKVDPDNAESILKEILEDPDIKNLGRIGVTMFLLRFPTVQSFVNKGHPLVLATDEYMLENADAQNWHDYTNLAREMGWDPRD
;
A
#
# COMPACT_ATOMS: atom_id res chain seq x y z
N MET A 1 -25.26 1.60 12.95
CA MET A 1 -23.84 1.38 12.63
C MET A 1 -23.28 2.76 12.31
N SER A 2 -22.34 3.28 13.10
CA SER A 2 -21.61 4.48 12.68
C SER A 2 -20.80 4.11 11.44
N GLU A 3 -20.96 4.85 10.35
CA GLU A 3 -20.02 4.75 9.24
C GLU A 3 -18.62 5.04 9.79
N HIS A 4 -17.72 4.07 9.69
CA HIS A 4 -16.33 4.31 10.01
C HIS A 4 -15.77 5.28 8.97
N ILE A 5 -15.45 6.50 9.37
CA ILE A 5 -14.85 7.50 8.50
C ILE A 5 -13.34 7.41 8.67
N THR A 6 -12.64 7.08 7.59
CA THR A 6 -11.18 7.11 7.56
C THR A 6 -10.70 8.56 7.57
N THR A 7 -9.91 8.93 8.57
CA THR A 7 -9.43 10.32 8.74
C THR A 7 -8.36 10.67 7.72
N SER A 8 -8.13 11.96 7.48
CA SER A 8 -7.03 12.41 6.60
C SER A 8 -5.67 11.92 7.08
N GLU A 9 -5.49 11.80 8.39
CA GLU A 9 -4.26 11.27 9.01
C GLU A 9 -4.00 9.83 8.57
N PHE A 10 -4.98 8.96 8.71
CA PHE A 10 -4.86 7.57 8.29
C PHE A 10 -4.72 7.43 6.78
N LYS A 11 -5.44 8.24 5.98
CA LYS A 11 -5.27 8.24 4.52
C LYS A 11 -3.84 8.59 4.12
N ALA A 12 -3.27 9.65 4.71
CA ALA A 12 -1.90 10.06 4.45
C ALA A 12 -0.90 8.97 4.88
N LYS A 13 -1.05 8.42 6.09
CA LYS A 13 -0.20 7.34 6.59
C LYS A 13 -0.26 6.09 5.72
N ILE A 14 -1.44 5.65 5.29
CA ILE A 14 -1.60 4.50 4.39
C ILE A 14 -0.87 4.73 3.07
N ILE A 15 -1.09 5.88 2.41
CA ILE A 15 -0.45 6.16 1.11
C ILE A 15 1.07 6.19 1.24
N LEU A 16 1.60 6.82 2.28
CA LEU A 16 3.03 6.95 2.50
C LEU A 16 3.68 5.63 2.91
N ASP A 17 3.03 4.84 3.75
CA ASP A 17 3.50 3.50 4.15
C ASP A 17 3.58 2.58 2.92
N GLU A 18 2.53 2.53 2.11
CA GLU A 18 2.51 1.75 0.86
C GLU A 18 3.57 2.23 -0.15
N ALA A 19 3.83 3.54 -0.21
CA ALA A 19 4.92 4.07 -1.04
C ALA A 19 6.31 3.66 -0.52
N ASN A 20 6.54 3.71 0.80
CA ASN A 20 7.77 3.23 1.43
C ASN A 20 7.97 1.72 1.21
N LEU A 21 6.89 0.95 1.34
CA LEU A 21 6.91 -0.50 1.11
C LEU A 21 7.26 -0.84 -0.34
N ALA A 22 6.78 -0.07 -1.30
CA ALA A 22 7.16 -0.25 -2.70
C ALA A 22 8.69 -0.15 -2.92
N PHE A 23 9.37 0.78 -2.24
CA PHE A 23 10.83 0.87 -2.28
C PHE A 23 11.48 -0.37 -1.67
N TYR A 24 11.02 -0.79 -0.50
CA TYR A 24 11.51 -2.01 0.14
C TYR A 24 11.32 -3.24 -0.77
N GLU A 25 10.12 -3.44 -1.34
CA GLU A 25 9.84 -4.57 -2.23
C GLU A 25 10.67 -4.54 -3.51
N THR A 26 10.96 -3.34 -4.03
CA THR A 26 11.84 -3.16 -5.19
C THR A 26 13.25 -3.71 -4.93
N THR A 27 13.75 -3.62 -3.70
CA THR A 27 15.04 -4.23 -3.31
C THR A 27 15.02 -5.76 -3.23
N GLN A 28 13.83 -6.36 -3.11
CA GLN A 28 13.65 -7.82 -3.01
C GLN A 28 13.50 -8.47 -4.38
N ARG A 29 13.44 -7.68 -5.45
CA ARG A 29 13.35 -8.19 -6.82
C ARG A 29 14.65 -8.87 -7.24
N LYS A 30 14.51 -9.84 -8.15
CA LYS A 30 15.61 -10.64 -8.70
C LYS A 30 16.27 -10.00 -9.91
N ASP A 31 15.71 -8.89 -10.40
CA ASP A 31 16.19 -8.11 -11.52
C ASP A 31 16.77 -6.76 -11.07
N GLU A 32 17.47 -6.10 -12.00
CA GLU A 32 18.13 -4.82 -11.75
C GLU A 32 17.34 -3.66 -12.38
N PRO A 33 17.51 -2.43 -11.87
CA PRO A 33 16.97 -1.22 -12.50
C PRO A 33 17.29 -1.14 -14.00
N GLY A 34 16.29 -0.82 -14.82
CA GLY A 34 16.41 -0.79 -16.29
C GLY A 34 16.30 -2.14 -17.00
N SER A 35 16.14 -3.24 -16.25
CA SER A 35 15.90 -4.59 -16.77
C SER A 35 14.69 -5.28 -16.10
N ARG A 36 13.71 -4.48 -15.69
CA ARG A 36 12.58 -4.97 -14.89
C ARG A 36 11.66 -5.90 -15.68
N GLU A 37 11.37 -7.07 -15.11
CA GLU A 37 10.53 -8.12 -15.70
C GLU A 37 9.46 -8.62 -14.72
N LEU A 38 8.29 -8.99 -15.23
CA LEU A 38 7.16 -9.44 -14.40
C LEU A 38 7.53 -10.62 -13.48
N GLN A 39 8.28 -11.60 -14.02
CA GLN A 39 8.63 -12.86 -13.35
C GLN A 39 9.74 -12.71 -12.30
N SER A 40 10.36 -11.54 -12.22
CA SER A 40 11.48 -11.24 -11.32
C SER A 40 11.00 -10.64 -9.99
N SER A 41 9.70 -10.66 -9.71
CA SER A 41 9.17 -10.27 -8.41
C SER A 41 9.80 -11.10 -7.28
N GLY A 42 10.01 -10.46 -6.13
CA GLY A 42 10.38 -11.14 -4.88
C GLY A 42 9.20 -11.89 -4.25
N TRP A 43 7.98 -11.68 -4.73
CA TRP A 43 6.80 -12.41 -4.25
C TRP A 43 6.71 -13.79 -4.90
N GLU A 44 6.59 -14.81 -4.06
CA GLU A 44 6.25 -16.17 -4.47
C GLU A 44 4.74 -16.41 -4.26
N GLU A 45 4.16 -17.39 -4.94
CA GLU A 45 2.73 -17.78 -4.80
C GLU A 45 2.33 -17.98 -3.32
N GLY A 46 3.26 -18.45 -2.48
CA GLY A 46 3.05 -18.64 -1.04
C GLY A 46 2.68 -17.36 -0.27
N LYS A 47 2.96 -16.16 -0.82
CA LYS A 47 2.54 -14.88 -0.21
C LYS A 47 1.03 -14.65 -0.24
N MET A 48 0.31 -15.42 -1.06
CA MET A 48 -1.14 -15.42 -1.19
C MET A 48 -1.82 -16.57 -0.41
N GLU A 49 -1.07 -17.33 0.41
CA GLU A 49 -1.56 -18.48 1.18
C GLU A 49 -2.89 -18.20 1.92
N GLY A 50 -3.73 -19.24 2.02
CA GLY A 50 -5.05 -19.21 2.65
C GLY A 50 -6.20 -18.98 1.66
N GLU A 51 -6.03 -18.10 0.67
CA GLU A 51 -7.00 -17.80 -0.40
C GLU A 51 -6.24 -17.31 -1.65
N PHE A 52 -5.59 -18.23 -2.37
CA PHE A 52 -4.88 -17.92 -3.62
C PHE A 52 -5.87 -17.79 -4.78
N ASP A 53 -5.71 -16.72 -5.54
CA ASP A 53 -6.35 -16.49 -6.82
C ASP A 53 -5.27 -16.10 -7.84
N GLU A 54 -5.23 -16.81 -8.97
CA GLU A 54 -4.18 -16.66 -9.99
C GLU A 54 -4.30 -15.32 -10.73
N GLU A 55 -5.53 -14.87 -11.03
CA GLU A 55 -5.77 -13.60 -11.73
C GLU A 55 -5.36 -12.41 -10.85
N ASP A 56 -5.74 -12.44 -9.57
CA ASP A 56 -5.33 -11.41 -8.61
C ASP A 56 -3.81 -11.43 -8.39
N TYR A 57 -3.18 -12.61 -8.37
CA TYR A 57 -1.72 -12.72 -8.25
C TYR A 57 -1.00 -12.14 -9.48
N GLU A 58 -1.43 -12.45 -10.70
CA GLU A 58 -0.86 -11.86 -11.92
C GLU A 58 -1.02 -10.33 -11.96
N ARG A 59 -2.18 -9.81 -11.51
CA ARG A 59 -2.40 -8.37 -11.37
C ARG A 59 -1.46 -7.74 -10.35
N ILE A 60 -1.25 -8.39 -9.20
CA ILE A 60 -0.27 -7.95 -8.20
C ILE A 60 1.14 -7.88 -8.80
N LEU A 61 1.58 -8.90 -9.55
CA LEU A 61 2.90 -8.89 -10.18
C LEU A 61 3.05 -7.70 -11.16
N ALA A 62 2.01 -7.39 -11.92
CA ALA A 62 2.02 -6.27 -12.86
C ALA A 62 2.10 -4.92 -12.13
N LEU A 63 1.38 -4.77 -11.03
CA LEU A 63 1.43 -3.58 -10.17
C LEU A 63 2.81 -3.42 -9.51
N GLN A 64 3.43 -4.51 -9.05
CA GLN A 64 4.80 -4.47 -8.50
C GLN A 64 5.84 -4.07 -9.55
N LEU A 65 5.66 -4.51 -10.79
CA LEU A 65 6.51 -4.07 -11.90
C LEU A 65 6.35 -2.56 -12.16
N GLU A 66 5.12 -2.05 -12.14
CA GLU A 66 4.86 -0.61 -12.26
C GLU A 66 5.53 0.19 -11.13
N ALA A 67 5.34 -0.23 -9.88
CA ALA A 67 5.94 0.40 -8.71
C ALA A 67 7.48 0.40 -8.78
N ALA A 68 8.09 -0.73 -9.14
CA ALA A 68 9.54 -0.83 -9.27
C ALA A 68 10.10 0.16 -10.31
N ASN A 69 9.40 0.36 -11.43
CA ASN A 69 9.81 1.34 -12.42
C ASN A 69 9.72 2.78 -11.87
N ILE A 70 8.68 3.12 -11.10
CA ILE A 70 8.56 4.43 -10.46
C ILE A 70 9.69 4.64 -9.44
N CYS A 71 9.98 3.63 -8.61
CA CYS A 71 11.07 3.68 -7.63
C CYS A 71 12.44 3.84 -8.29
N ASP A 72 12.69 3.15 -9.41
CA ASP A 72 13.94 3.26 -10.17
C ASP A 72 14.14 4.65 -10.78
N THR A 73 13.07 5.28 -11.26
CA THR A 73 13.16 6.60 -11.90
C THR A 73 13.17 7.75 -10.91
N ASN A 74 12.64 7.54 -9.69
CA ASN A 74 12.49 8.59 -8.67
C ASN A 74 12.99 8.11 -7.29
N PRO A 75 14.28 7.73 -7.16
CA PRO A 75 14.81 7.19 -5.90
C PRO A 75 14.77 8.19 -4.73
N GLU A 76 14.72 9.49 -5.01
CA GLU A 76 14.57 10.53 -3.99
C GLU A 76 13.23 10.48 -3.25
N LEU A 77 12.22 9.82 -3.82
CA LEU A 77 10.92 9.70 -3.18
C LEU A 77 10.99 8.84 -1.93
N GLU A 78 11.88 7.86 -1.82
CA GLU A 78 12.03 7.00 -0.63
C GLU A 78 12.26 7.84 0.64
N GLN A 79 13.19 8.80 0.57
CA GLN A 79 13.45 9.70 1.69
C GLN A 79 12.28 10.67 1.88
N LYS A 80 11.69 11.19 0.80
CA LYS A 80 10.57 12.14 0.88
C LYS A 80 9.34 11.53 1.56
N THR A 81 8.98 10.30 1.21
CA THR A 81 7.81 9.60 1.77
C THR A 81 8.03 9.28 3.24
N GLU A 82 9.23 8.83 3.62
CA GLU A 82 9.58 8.62 5.02
C GLU A 82 9.52 9.92 5.84
N GLU A 83 10.10 11.01 5.34
CA GLU A 83 10.05 12.29 6.03
C GLU A 83 8.63 12.84 6.18
N LEU A 84 7.78 12.67 5.17
CA LEU A 84 6.36 13.04 5.26
C LEU A 84 5.65 12.16 6.29
N PHE A 85 5.91 10.85 6.29
CA PHE A 85 5.26 9.90 7.21
C PHE A 85 5.50 10.27 8.66
N GLN A 86 6.75 10.57 9.01
CA GLN A 86 7.13 11.00 10.37
C GLN A 86 6.54 12.35 10.78
N LYS A 87 6.10 13.19 9.83
CA LYS A 87 5.51 14.50 10.10
C LYS A 87 3.99 14.46 10.23
N VAL A 88 3.32 13.42 9.77
CA VAL A 88 1.84 13.35 9.80
C VAL A 88 1.34 13.33 11.24
N ASP A 89 0.55 14.34 11.58
CA ASP A 89 -0.18 14.44 12.84
C ASP A 89 -1.63 14.94 12.59
N PRO A 90 -2.52 14.87 13.59
CA PRO A 90 -3.91 15.30 13.42
C PRO A 90 -4.09 16.77 13.01
N ASP A 91 -3.15 17.65 13.33
CA ASP A 91 -3.25 19.10 13.07
C ASP A 91 -2.82 19.45 11.64
N ASN A 92 -1.94 18.65 11.02
CA ASN A 92 -1.39 18.91 9.69
C ASN A 92 -1.83 17.91 8.60
N ALA A 93 -2.52 16.83 8.98
CA ALA A 93 -2.85 15.71 8.10
C ALA A 93 -3.57 16.09 6.80
N GLU A 94 -4.51 17.03 6.83
CA GLU A 94 -5.24 17.45 5.62
C GLU A 94 -4.31 18.15 4.61
N SER A 95 -3.39 18.97 5.10
CA SER A 95 -2.39 19.64 4.25
C SER A 95 -1.42 18.63 3.65
N ILE A 96 -0.93 17.69 4.45
CA ILE A 96 0.00 16.65 3.98
C ILE A 96 -0.69 15.71 3.00
N LEU A 97 -1.93 15.28 3.26
CA LEU A 97 -2.71 14.47 2.32
C LEU A 97 -2.87 15.19 0.98
N LYS A 98 -3.12 16.50 0.99
CA LYS A 98 -3.20 17.27 -0.24
C LYS A 98 -1.87 17.29 -0.99
N GLU A 99 -0.75 17.52 -0.29
CA GLU A 99 0.60 17.49 -0.88
C GLU A 99 0.90 16.14 -1.53
N ILE A 100 0.60 15.04 -0.82
CA ILE A 100 0.73 13.66 -1.32
C ILE A 100 -0.06 13.46 -2.62
N LEU A 101 -1.30 13.95 -2.68
CA LEU A 101 -2.18 13.76 -3.84
C LEU A 101 -1.84 14.68 -5.02
N GLU A 102 -1.09 15.76 -4.79
CA GLU A 102 -0.55 16.64 -5.83
C GLU A 102 0.75 16.09 -6.45
N ASP A 103 1.48 15.23 -5.73
CA ASP A 103 2.64 14.49 -6.24
C ASP A 103 2.17 13.22 -7.00
N PRO A 104 2.31 13.16 -8.34
CA PRO A 104 1.77 12.06 -9.12
C PRO A 104 2.45 10.72 -8.83
N ASP A 105 3.73 10.72 -8.48
CA ASP A 105 4.50 9.49 -8.27
C ASP A 105 4.20 8.90 -6.90
N ILE A 106 4.16 9.73 -5.84
CA ILE A 106 3.72 9.26 -4.51
C ILE A 106 2.28 8.78 -4.56
N LYS A 107 1.39 9.53 -5.23
CA LYS A 107 -0.01 9.12 -5.40
C LYS A 107 -0.12 7.78 -6.13
N ASN A 108 0.68 7.56 -7.18
CA ASN A 108 0.66 6.30 -7.92
C ASN A 108 1.20 5.13 -7.10
N LEU A 109 2.28 5.32 -6.34
CA LEU A 109 2.78 4.31 -5.41
C LEU A 109 1.72 3.94 -4.36
N GLY A 110 1.06 4.94 -3.77
CA GLY A 110 -0.07 4.72 -2.85
C GLY A 110 -1.23 3.97 -3.49
N ARG A 111 -1.64 4.37 -4.71
CA ARG A 111 -2.67 3.64 -5.48
C ARG A 111 -2.27 2.18 -5.66
N ILE A 112 -1.05 1.93 -6.12
CA ILE A 112 -0.54 0.58 -6.38
C ILE A 112 -0.60 -0.28 -5.12
N GLY A 113 -0.04 0.20 -4.00
CA GLY A 113 -0.02 -0.56 -2.75
C GLY A 113 -1.42 -0.81 -2.19
N VAL A 114 -2.30 0.20 -2.18
CA VAL A 114 -3.70 0.03 -1.76
C VAL A 114 -4.45 -0.98 -2.65
N THR A 115 -4.27 -0.92 -3.97
CA THR A 115 -4.87 -1.87 -4.89
C THR A 115 -4.32 -3.29 -4.65
N MET A 116 -3.01 -3.46 -4.48
CA MET A 116 -2.38 -4.74 -4.15
C MET A 116 -2.90 -5.31 -2.83
N PHE A 117 -3.07 -4.47 -1.81
CA PHE A 117 -3.64 -4.85 -0.53
C PHE A 117 -5.05 -5.44 -0.70
N LEU A 118 -5.91 -4.80 -1.49
CA LEU A 118 -7.29 -5.25 -1.71
C LEU A 118 -7.39 -6.50 -2.60
N LEU A 119 -6.46 -6.70 -3.53
CA LEU A 119 -6.32 -7.96 -4.28
C LEU A 119 -5.88 -9.10 -3.36
N ARG A 120 -4.93 -8.83 -2.45
CA ARG A 120 -4.45 -9.83 -1.49
C ARG A 120 -5.49 -10.18 -0.42
N PHE A 121 -6.25 -9.19 0.03
CA PHE A 121 -7.30 -9.28 1.04
C PHE A 121 -8.65 -8.88 0.47
N PRO A 122 -9.26 -9.75 -0.35
CA PRO A 122 -10.53 -9.48 -1.00
C PRO A 122 -11.67 -9.20 -0.01
N THR A 123 -11.60 -9.69 1.21
CA THR A 123 -12.64 -9.44 2.21
C THR A 123 -12.00 -9.20 3.56
N VAL A 124 -12.76 -8.58 4.47
CA VAL A 124 -12.38 -8.50 5.87
C VAL A 124 -12.06 -9.88 6.47
N GLN A 125 -12.79 -10.92 6.05
CA GLN A 125 -12.53 -12.28 6.51
C GLN A 125 -11.20 -12.82 5.96
N SER A 126 -10.87 -12.51 4.71
CA SER A 126 -9.58 -12.83 4.09
C SER A 126 -8.43 -12.19 4.85
N PHE A 127 -8.58 -10.90 5.17
CA PHE A 127 -7.61 -10.14 5.98
C PHE A 127 -7.37 -10.78 7.35
N VAL A 128 -8.46 -11.11 8.06
CA VAL A 128 -8.40 -11.76 9.38
C VAL A 128 -7.80 -13.17 9.29
N ASN A 129 -8.17 -13.96 8.28
CA ASN A 129 -7.71 -15.34 8.10
C ASN A 129 -6.22 -15.44 7.77
N LYS A 130 -5.74 -14.57 6.87
CA LYS A 130 -4.36 -14.56 6.41
C LYS A 130 -3.41 -13.91 7.42
N GLY A 131 -3.95 -13.14 8.37
CA GLY A 131 -3.19 -12.47 9.43
C GLY A 131 -2.11 -11.57 8.85
N HIS A 132 -2.45 -10.36 8.42
CA HIS A 132 -1.49 -9.54 7.73
C HIS A 132 -0.36 -9.07 8.66
N PRO A 133 0.92 -9.36 8.34
CA PRO A 133 2.05 -8.84 9.08
C PRO A 133 2.49 -7.43 8.64
N LEU A 134 1.86 -6.79 7.64
CA LEU A 134 2.17 -5.37 7.40
C LEU A 134 1.42 -4.50 8.38
N VAL A 135 2.01 -4.44 9.56
CA VAL A 135 2.46 -3.21 10.18
C VAL A 135 3.88 -3.54 10.60
N LEU A 136 4.90 -3.00 9.92
CA LEU A 136 6.23 -2.93 10.52
C LEU A 136 6.08 -2.01 11.73
N ALA A 137 5.82 -2.62 12.88
CA ALA A 137 5.51 -1.94 14.12
C ALA A 137 6.75 -1.21 14.65
N THR A 138 7.02 -0.04 14.10
CA THR A 138 7.57 1.09 14.88
C THR A 138 6.45 1.95 15.47
N ASP A 139 5.20 1.74 15.08
CA ASP A 139 4.05 2.47 15.64
C ASP A 139 3.06 1.48 16.28
N GLU A 140 3.09 1.41 17.62
CA GLU A 140 2.22 0.57 18.46
C GLU A 140 0.73 0.87 18.22
N TYR A 141 0.40 2.04 17.69
CA TYR A 141 -0.97 2.50 17.47
C TYR A 141 -1.76 1.66 16.43
N MET A 142 -1.09 1.13 15.40
CA MET A 142 -1.73 0.30 14.36
C MET A 142 -1.94 -1.16 14.81
N LEU A 143 -1.32 -1.57 15.92
CA LEU A 143 -1.47 -2.91 16.52
C LEU A 143 -2.60 -2.97 17.55
N GLU A 144 -2.94 -1.85 18.22
CA GLU A 144 -3.83 -1.89 19.39
C GLU A 144 -5.33 -1.94 19.08
N ASN A 145 -5.76 -1.70 17.83
CA ASN A 145 -7.17 -1.76 17.41
C ASN A 145 -7.46 -2.81 16.30
N ALA A 146 -6.59 -3.82 16.18
CA ALA A 146 -6.36 -4.63 14.98
C ALA A 146 -7.40 -5.72 14.61
N ASP A 147 -8.70 -5.46 14.79
CA ASP A 147 -9.78 -6.30 14.22
C ASP A 147 -10.44 -5.52 13.06
N ALA A 148 -10.23 -5.96 11.81
CA ALA A 148 -10.89 -5.47 10.59
C ALA A 148 -10.72 -3.98 10.21
N GLN A 149 -10.33 -3.11 11.14
CA GLN A 149 -10.37 -1.66 10.96
C GLN A 149 -9.44 -1.19 9.84
N ASN A 150 -8.18 -1.66 9.84
CA ASN A 150 -7.24 -1.36 8.76
C ASN A 150 -7.80 -1.78 7.39
N TRP A 151 -8.45 -2.94 7.28
CA TRP A 151 -9.07 -3.36 6.03
C TRP A 151 -10.17 -2.40 5.58
N HIS A 152 -11.00 -1.91 6.51
CA HIS A 152 -12.01 -0.89 6.22
C HIS A 152 -11.38 0.43 5.78
N ASP A 153 -10.27 0.85 6.37
CA ASP A 153 -9.58 2.08 6.00
C ASP A 153 -9.00 2.05 4.59
N TYR A 154 -8.36 0.94 4.21
CA TYR A 154 -7.91 0.71 2.83
C TYR A 154 -9.09 0.70 1.85
N THR A 155 -10.18 0.01 2.21
CA THR A 155 -11.38 -0.07 1.36
C THR A 155 -12.04 1.28 1.16
N ASN A 156 -12.18 2.06 2.24
CA ASN A 156 -12.78 3.39 2.19
C ASN A 156 -11.93 4.35 1.35
N LEU A 157 -10.61 4.37 1.59
CA LEU A 157 -9.67 5.17 0.80
C LEU A 157 -9.75 4.80 -0.68
N ALA A 158 -9.71 3.50 -1.00
CA ALA A 158 -9.78 3.04 -2.37
C ALA A 158 -11.07 3.49 -3.08
N ARG A 159 -12.23 3.37 -2.42
CA ARG A 159 -13.51 3.81 -2.99
C ARG A 159 -13.60 5.32 -3.17
N GLU A 160 -13.16 6.10 -2.19
CA GLU A 160 -13.15 7.56 -2.28
C GLU A 160 -12.27 8.05 -3.44
N MET A 161 -11.16 7.37 -3.69
CA MET A 161 -10.17 7.74 -4.71
C MET A 161 -10.38 7.07 -6.07
N GLY A 162 -11.30 6.10 -6.17
CA GLY A 162 -11.52 5.29 -7.37
C GLY A 162 -10.39 4.30 -7.68
N TRP A 163 -9.79 3.71 -6.64
CA TRP A 163 -8.68 2.75 -6.71
C TRP A 163 -9.09 1.31 -6.35
N ASP A 164 -10.37 1.06 -6.05
CA ASP A 164 -10.87 -0.27 -5.72
C ASP A 164 -10.70 -1.18 -6.98
N PRO A 165 -9.94 -2.29 -6.90
CA PRO A 165 -9.69 -3.16 -8.05
C PRO A 165 -10.91 -3.86 -8.65
N ARG A 166 -12.10 -3.65 -8.06
CA ARG A 166 -13.35 -4.36 -8.35
C ARG A 166 -14.48 -3.46 -8.85
N ASP A 167 -14.29 -2.15 -8.77
CA ASP A 167 -15.19 -1.16 -9.36
C ASP A 167 -14.91 -1.01 -10.87
#